data_AF-A0A3A4PL40-F1
#
_entry.id   AF-A0A3A4PL40-F1
#
_cell.length_a   1.000
_cell.length_b   1.000
_cell.length_c   1.000
_cell.angle_alpha   90.00
_cell.angle_beta   90.00
_cell.angle_gamma   90.00
#
_symmetry.space_group_name_H-M   'P 1'
#
loop_
_entity.id
_entity.type
_entity.pdbx_description
1 polymer ?
#
loop_
_entity_poly.entity_id
_entity_poly.type
_entity_poly.pdbx_seq_one_letter_code
_entity_poly.pdbx_strand_id
1 'polypeptide(L)'
;MKKVCTQCGKPFHAFKPEFEICPDCNRKNKNTDKGGASKVSEQYSSHSSRGRESHNNPRRDSREQQGLPKPLKLDQFFSSSGAVRREIYMETAEGIAQIFNQEQLTTASVRRFFESVRAAYERFTDDPNKNYEKAMESIYRLLPIAEKSEERDITKRCFTEFMKHYIDLTSKDKKNLKGFKELFMSVVGYMKK
;
A
#
# COMPACT_ATOMS: atom_id res chain seq x y z
N MET A 1 -4.26 43.47 -5.64
CA MET A 1 -4.22 44.85 -6.22
C MET A 1 -3.91 44.75 -7.71
N LYS A 2 -4.53 45.57 -8.59
CA LYS A 2 -4.22 45.56 -10.04
C LYS A 2 -2.91 46.31 -10.29
N LYS A 3 -1.95 45.65 -10.94
CA LYS A 3 -0.64 46.21 -11.35
C LYS A 3 -0.37 45.91 -12.82
N VAL A 4 0.56 46.62 -13.44
CA VAL A 4 1.04 46.35 -14.81
C VAL A 4 2.39 45.64 -14.73
N CYS A 5 2.54 44.53 -15.46
CA CYS A 5 3.79 43.77 -15.47
C CYS A 5 4.91 44.56 -16.17
N THR A 6 6.06 44.70 -15.50
CA THR A 6 7.21 45.42 -16.05
C THR A 6 7.86 44.75 -17.27
N GLN A 7 7.71 43.43 -17.43
CA GLN A 7 8.28 42.70 -18.58
C GLN A 7 7.37 42.64 -19.82
N CYS A 8 6.04 42.54 -19.65
CA CYS A 8 5.12 42.34 -20.78
C CYS A 8 4.04 43.40 -20.93
N GLY A 9 3.96 44.37 -20.02
CA GLY A 9 2.97 45.46 -20.07
C GLY A 9 1.52 45.04 -19.79
N LYS A 10 1.26 43.77 -19.45
CA LYS A 10 -0.11 43.29 -19.19
C LYS A 10 -0.57 43.61 -17.75
N PRO A 11 -1.84 43.99 -17.55
CA PRO A 11 -2.39 44.13 -16.21
C PRO A 11 -2.55 42.75 -15.55
N PHE A 12 -2.18 42.64 -14.28
CA PHE A 12 -2.34 41.43 -13.48
C PHE A 12 -2.72 41.75 -12.03
N HIS A 13 -3.25 40.75 -11.32
CA HIS A 13 -3.56 40.89 -9.90
C HIS A 13 -2.37 40.40 -9.07
N ALA A 14 -1.69 41.31 -8.38
CA ALA A 14 -0.57 40.97 -7.51
C ALA A 14 -1.08 40.42 -6.18
N PHE A 15 -0.54 39.27 -5.75
CA PHE A 15 -0.86 38.59 -4.49
C PHE A 15 -0.13 39.24 -3.29
N LYS A 16 1.03 39.85 -3.54
CA LYS A 16 1.79 40.66 -2.58
C LYS A 16 2.25 41.97 -3.24
N PRO A 17 2.45 43.05 -2.48
CA PRO A 17 2.88 44.33 -3.03
C PRO A 17 4.27 44.28 -3.68
N GLU A 18 5.16 43.36 -3.28
CA GLU A 18 6.50 43.22 -3.89
C GLU A 18 6.53 42.62 -5.30
N PHE A 19 5.42 42.06 -5.82
CA PHE A 19 5.43 41.48 -7.16
C PHE A 19 5.29 42.55 -8.26
N GLU A 20 6.32 42.67 -9.09
CA GLU A 20 6.38 43.59 -10.24
C GLU A 20 6.11 42.91 -11.60
N ILE A 21 6.23 41.59 -11.65
CA ILE A 21 6.03 40.79 -12.86
C ILE A 21 4.83 39.85 -12.73
N CYS A 22 4.13 39.59 -13.84
CA CYS A 22 2.98 38.70 -13.85
C CYS A 22 3.41 37.23 -13.67
N PRO A 23 2.48 36.33 -13.30
CA PRO A 23 2.78 34.90 -13.13
C PRO A 23 3.40 34.25 -14.36
N ASP A 24 2.99 34.65 -15.57
CA ASP A 24 3.50 34.09 -16.82
C ASP A 24 4.97 34.45 -17.06
N CYS A 25 5.34 35.72 -16.84
CA CYS A 25 6.73 36.20 -16.93
C CYS A 25 7.60 35.58 -15.83
N ASN A 26 7.09 35.49 -14.60
CA ASN A 26 7.81 34.88 -13.49
C ASN A 26 8.12 33.39 -13.74
N ARG A 27 7.18 32.65 -14.35
CA ARG A 27 7.38 31.25 -14.73
C ARG A 27 8.43 31.09 -15.83
N LYS A 28 8.50 32.01 -16.79
CA LYS A 28 9.53 32.01 -17.84
C LYS A 28 10.93 32.28 -17.27
N ASN A 29 11.07 33.24 -16.36
CA ASN A 29 12.35 33.53 -15.70
C ASN A 29 12.88 32.35 -14.87
N LYS A 30 12.01 31.58 -14.20
CA LYS A 30 12.44 30.40 -13.43
C LYS A 30 12.98 29.26 -14.29
N ASN A 31 12.63 29.23 -15.58
CA ASN A 31 13.07 28.20 -16.50
C ASN A 31 14.41 28.52 -17.18
N THR A 32 14.87 29.78 -17.16
CA THR A 32 16.14 30.16 -17.82
C THR A 32 17.38 29.81 -17.00
N ASP A 33 17.25 29.59 -15.68
CA ASP A 33 18.40 29.25 -14.81
C ASP A 33 18.70 27.74 -14.72
N LYS A 34 17.93 26.88 -15.41
CA LYS A 34 18.15 25.43 -15.41
C LYS A 34 18.25 24.86 -16.81
N GLY A 35 19.46 24.95 -17.37
CA GLY A 35 20.01 23.97 -18.32
C GLY A 35 19.50 24.05 -19.76
N GLY A 36 20.39 24.46 -20.66
CA GLY A 36 20.20 24.27 -22.09
C GLY A 36 20.23 22.80 -22.50
N ALA A 37 19.42 22.44 -23.49
CA ALA A 37 19.83 21.76 -24.72
C ALA A 37 18.61 21.43 -25.60
N SER A 38 18.60 22.08 -26.77
CA SER A 38 18.16 21.61 -28.09
C SER A 38 16.68 21.37 -28.44
N LYS A 39 16.29 22.20 -29.43
CA LYS A 39 15.13 22.15 -30.33
C LYS A 39 15.26 21.00 -31.34
N VAL A 40 14.13 20.40 -31.77
CA VAL A 40 13.73 20.22 -33.18
C VAL A 40 12.20 20.21 -33.24
N SER A 41 11.63 20.92 -34.22
CA SER A 41 10.21 21.14 -34.46
C SER A 41 9.69 20.33 -35.66
N GLU A 42 8.37 20.09 -35.62
CA GLU A 42 7.43 19.98 -36.77
C GLU A 42 7.39 18.66 -37.58
N GLN A 43 6.25 18.08 -38.00
CA GLN A 43 4.95 18.66 -38.41
C GLN A 43 3.91 17.55 -38.77
N TYR A 44 2.59 17.80 -38.59
CA TYR A 44 1.35 17.18 -39.17
C TYR A 44 1.10 15.65 -39.04
N SER A 45 -0.10 15.05 -38.90
CA SER A 45 -1.49 15.45 -38.70
C SER A 45 -2.36 14.20 -38.39
N SER A 46 -3.47 14.44 -37.67
CA SER A 46 -4.79 13.77 -37.76
C SER A 46 -5.04 12.32 -37.27
N HIS A 47 -6.07 12.26 -36.43
CA HIS A 47 -7.02 11.17 -36.13
C HIS A 47 -6.65 10.02 -35.17
N SER A 48 -7.31 10.10 -34.00
CA SER A 48 -7.90 8.98 -33.24
C SER A 48 -6.95 7.98 -32.59
N SER A 49 -6.76 8.11 -31.26
CA SER A 49 -7.03 7.08 -30.22
C SER A 49 -6.17 7.29 -28.98
N ARG A 50 -6.77 7.05 -27.81
CA ARG A 50 -6.22 6.41 -26.59
C ARG A 50 -4.76 6.70 -26.19
N GLY A 51 -4.58 7.13 -24.93
CA GLY A 51 -3.35 6.82 -24.19
C GLY A 51 -2.75 8.03 -23.45
N ARG A 52 -3.11 8.19 -22.18
CA ARG A 52 -2.25 8.93 -21.24
C ARG A 52 -1.26 7.92 -20.66
N GLU A 53 -0.10 7.80 -21.27
CA GLU A 53 1.04 7.12 -20.64
C GLU A 53 1.83 8.12 -19.80
N SER A 54 1.78 7.87 -18.49
CA SER A 54 2.44 8.61 -17.43
C SER A 54 3.93 8.31 -17.44
N HIS A 55 4.73 9.36 -17.31
CA HIS A 55 6.17 9.31 -17.20
C HIS A 55 6.66 8.36 -16.10
N ASN A 56 7.50 7.41 -16.55
CA ASN A 56 8.37 6.55 -15.78
C ASN A 56 9.31 7.35 -14.87
N ASN A 57 9.38 6.94 -13.61
CA ASN A 57 10.37 7.41 -12.64
C ASN A 57 11.26 6.22 -12.24
N PRO A 58 12.47 6.04 -12.82
CA PRO A 58 13.32 4.92 -12.49
C PRO A 58 14.36 5.33 -11.45
N ARG A 59 14.01 5.27 -10.15
CA ARG A 59 14.97 5.28 -9.03
C ARG A 59 14.46 4.48 -7.82
N ARG A 60 14.22 3.18 -8.01
CA ARG A 60 13.96 2.25 -6.89
C ARG A 60 14.48 0.82 -7.14
N ASP A 61 15.53 0.65 -7.94
CA ASP A 61 16.19 -0.65 -8.11
C ASP A 61 17.51 -0.65 -7.36
N SER A 62 17.51 -1.22 -6.15
CA SER A 62 18.68 -1.76 -5.41
C SER A 62 18.33 -2.26 -3.99
N ARG A 63 17.05 -2.38 -3.61
CA ARG A 63 16.68 -3.25 -2.48
C ARG A 63 16.54 -4.67 -3.00
N GLU A 64 17.69 -5.32 -3.12
CA GLU A 64 17.83 -6.75 -3.39
C GLU A 64 16.85 -7.58 -2.57
N GLN A 65 16.36 -8.60 -3.26
CA GLN A 65 15.26 -9.49 -2.95
C GLN A 65 15.54 -10.39 -1.73
N GLN A 66 15.61 -9.82 -0.54
CA GLN A 66 15.46 -10.63 0.67
C GLN A 66 14.00 -11.10 0.72
N GLY A 67 13.75 -12.32 0.23
CA GLY A 67 12.43 -12.94 0.28
C GLY A 67 11.90 -12.98 1.73
N LEU A 68 10.57 -13.07 1.89
CA LEU A 68 9.93 -12.97 3.21
C LEU A 68 10.69 -13.81 4.25
N PRO A 69 11.06 -13.22 5.40
CA PRO A 69 11.64 -13.94 6.52
C PRO A 69 10.96 -15.30 6.74
N LYS A 70 11.74 -16.35 7.01
CA LYS A 70 11.22 -17.71 7.30
C LYS A 70 9.97 -17.74 8.19
N PRO A 71 9.85 -16.97 9.31
CA PRO A 71 8.64 -16.98 10.13
C PRO A 71 7.36 -16.50 9.42
N LEU A 72 7.45 -15.83 8.27
CA LEU A 72 6.29 -15.38 7.49
C LEU A 72 5.76 -16.45 6.53
N LYS A 73 6.51 -17.53 6.28
CA LYS A 73 6.13 -18.56 5.29
C LYS A 73 5.75 -19.86 5.99
N LEU A 74 4.46 -19.99 6.27
CA LEU A 74 3.84 -21.27 6.59
C LEU A 74 3.19 -21.86 5.35
N ASP A 75 3.35 -23.17 5.16
CA ASP A 75 2.69 -23.89 4.07
C ASP A 75 1.29 -24.38 4.46
N GLN A 76 1.01 -24.51 5.76
CA GLN A 76 -0.27 -25.00 6.29
C GLN A 76 -0.51 -24.58 7.74
N PHE A 77 -1.78 -24.37 8.09
CA PHE A 77 -2.21 -24.02 9.45
C PHE A 77 -2.45 -25.25 10.35
N PHE A 78 -2.82 -26.38 9.76
CA PHE A 78 -3.29 -27.55 10.48
C PHE A 78 -2.26 -28.67 10.46
N SER A 79 -2.24 -29.43 11.55
CA SER A 79 -1.51 -30.69 11.65
C SER A 79 -2.30 -31.82 10.99
N SER A 80 -1.68 -33.00 10.88
CA SER A 80 -2.32 -34.21 10.37
C SER A 80 -3.56 -34.64 11.17
N SER A 81 -3.66 -34.25 12.44
CA SER A 81 -4.84 -34.51 13.29
C SER A 81 -6.01 -33.55 13.04
N GLY A 82 -5.83 -32.54 12.19
CA GLY A 82 -6.83 -31.49 11.96
C GLY A 82 -6.85 -30.39 13.04
N ALA A 83 -5.96 -30.44 14.02
CA ALA A 83 -5.76 -29.36 14.99
C ALA A 83 -4.86 -28.25 14.43
N VAL A 84 -5.11 -27.00 14.83
CA VAL A 84 -4.22 -25.86 14.52
C VAL A 84 -2.85 -26.14 15.14
N ARG A 85 -1.77 -25.99 14.36
CA ARG A 85 -0.41 -26.28 14.83
C ARG A 85 -0.02 -25.35 15.97
N ARG A 86 0.71 -25.87 16.97
CA ARG A 86 1.23 -25.08 18.10
C ARG A 86 2.03 -23.86 17.64
N GLU A 87 2.82 -24.02 16.57
CA GLU A 87 3.65 -22.96 15.99
C GLU A 87 2.87 -21.71 15.59
N ILE A 88 1.58 -21.86 15.21
CA ILE A 88 0.68 -20.75 14.90
C ILE A 88 0.51 -19.80 16.08
N TYR A 89 0.49 -20.35 17.30
CA TYR A 89 0.25 -19.60 18.53
C TYR A 89 1.54 -19.09 19.18
N MET A 90 2.70 -19.59 18.75
CA MET A 90 3.98 -19.36 19.42
C MET A 90 5.03 -18.92 18.41
N GLU A 91 5.87 -19.84 17.94
CA GLU A 91 7.10 -19.52 17.20
C GLU A 91 6.83 -18.66 15.95
N THR A 92 5.81 -18.99 15.17
CA THR A 92 5.45 -18.22 13.98
C THR A 92 4.89 -16.85 14.36
N ALA A 93 3.92 -16.80 15.26
CA ALA A 93 3.28 -15.54 15.66
C ALA A 93 4.29 -14.56 16.29
N GLU A 94 5.16 -15.07 17.17
CA GLU A 94 6.22 -14.29 17.79
C GLU A 94 7.21 -13.77 16.74
N GLY A 95 7.68 -14.63 15.83
CA GLY A 95 8.61 -14.22 14.78
C GLY A 95 8.04 -13.12 13.88
N ILE A 96 6.76 -13.23 13.50
CA ILE A 96 6.07 -12.20 12.72
C ILE A 96 5.93 -10.90 13.52
N ALA A 97 5.51 -11.00 14.79
CA ALA A 97 5.36 -9.82 15.65
C ALA A 97 6.71 -9.10 15.88
N GLN A 98 7.81 -9.84 16.03
CA GLN A 98 9.16 -9.28 16.12
C GLN A 98 9.53 -8.50 14.86
N ILE A 99 9.25 -9.03 13.67
CA ILE A 99 9.47 -8.33 12.40
C ILE A 99 8.62 -7.06 12.33
N PHE A 100 7.35 -7.13 12.72
CA PHE A 100 6.47 -5.95 12.73
C PHE A 100 6.98 -4.88 13.70
N ASN A 101 7.45 -5.28 14.89
CA ASN A 101 8.04 -4.36 15.86
C ASN A 101 9.34 -3.72 15.33
N GLN A 102 10.22 -4.49 14.67
CA GLN A 102 11.46 -4.00 14.07
C GLN A 102 11.19 -2.96 12.97
N GLU A 103 10.17 -3.22 12.17
CA GLU A 103 9.68 -2.34 11.11
C GLU A 103 8.80 -1.19 11.63
N GLN A 104 8.68 -1.05 12.95
CA GLN A 104 7.92 0.02 13.63
C GLN A 104 6.44 0.07 13.24
N LEU A 105 5.81 -1.07 12.93
CA LEU A 105 4.36 -1.13 12.79
C LEU A 105 3.69 -0.92 14.14
N THR A 106 2.73 0.01 14.17
CA THR A 106 1.92 0.21 15.36
C THR A 106 0.93 -0.93 15.56
N THR A 107 0.73 -1.36 16.80
CA THR A 107 -0.31 -2.33 17.15
C THR A 107 -1.70 -1.86 16.72
N ALA A 108 -1.95 -0.54 16.74
CA ALA A 108 -3.21 0.05 16.30
C ALA A 108 -3.49 -0.15 14.80
N SER A 109 -2.49 0.01 13.93
CA SER A 109 -2.67 -0.21 12.48
C SER A 109 -2.93 -1.67 12.18
N VAL A 110 -2.15 -2.58 12.76
CA VAL A 110 -2.31 -4.03 12.59
C VAL A 110 -3.66 -4.52 13.13
N ARG A 111 -4.09 -4.03 14.30
CA ARG A 111 -5.37 -4.40 14.91
C ARG A 111 -6.57 -4.10 14.00
N ARG A 112 -6.56 -3.01 13.24
CA ARG A 112 -7.67 -2.67 12.31
C ARG A 112 -7.90 -3.74 11.24
N PHE A 113 -6.82 -4.30 10.71
CA PHE A 113 -6.90 -5.40 9.75
C PHE A 113 -7.36 -6.68 10.44
N PHE A 114 -6.83 -6.97 11.64
CA PHE A 114 -7.27 -8.12 12.43
C PHE A 114 -8.79 -8.09 12.72
N GLU A 115 -9.34 -6.96 13.15
CA GLU A 115 -10.79 -6.87 13.41
C GLU A 115 -11.63 -7.14 12.15
N SER A 116 -11.11 -6.78 10.97
CA SER A 116 -11.78 -7.08 9.70
C SER A 116 -11.75 -8.58 9.38
N VAL A 117 -10.61 -9.26 9.62
CA VAL A 117 -10.48 -10.71 9.47
C VAL A 117 -11.37 -11.44 10.47
N ARG A 118 -11.38 -11.00 11.73
CA ARG A 118 -12.23 -11.53 12.79
C ARG A 118 -13.71 -11.42 12.43
N ALA A 119 -14.17 -10.25 12.02
CA ALA A 119 -15.57 -10.03 11.63
C ALA A 119 -15.97 -10.89 10.42
N ALA A 120 -15.06 -11.09 9.45
CA ALA A 120 -15.31 -11.99 8.33
C ALA A 120 -15.43 -13.45 8.79
N TYR A 121 -14.58 -13.89 9.73
CA TYR A 121 -14.64 -15.23 10.31
C TYR A 121 -15.91 -15.46 11.13
N GLU A 122 -16.33 -14.50 11.96
CA GLU A 122 -17.56 -14.60 12.76
C GLU A 122 -18.79 -14.80 11.86
N ARG A 123 -18.91 -14.06 10.75
CA ARG A 123 -19.98 -14.28 9.76
C ARG A 123 -19.90 -15.64 9.07
N PHE A 124 -18.69 -16.14 8.85
CA PHE A 124 -18.47 -17.47 8.29
C PHE A 124 -18.96 -18.57 9.25
N THR A 125 -18.75 -18.41 10.56
CA THR A 125 -19.16 -19.43 11.54
C THR A 125 -20.66 -19.63 11.66
N ASP A 126 -21.47 -18.63 11.27
CA ASP A 126 -22.94 -18.73 11.29
C ASP A 126 -23.48 -19.76 10.28
N ASP A 127 -22.91 -19.78 9.06
CA ASP A 127 -23.24 -20.74 8.00
C ASP A 127 -22.01 -20.92 7.08
N PRO A 128 -21.13 -21.90 7.38
CA PRO A 128 -19.87 -22.09 6.65
C PRO A 128 -20.04 -22.38 5.15
N ASN A 129 -21.18 -22.93 4.74
CA ASN A 129 -21.40 -23.28 3.35
C ASN A 129 -21.87 -22.08 2.53
N LYS A 130 -22.74 -21.25 3.10
CA LYS A 130 -23.30 -20.07 2.44
C LYS A 130 -22.41 -18.83 2.55
N ASN A 131 -21.67 -18.70 3.64
CA ASN A 131 -20.97 -17.45 3.97
C ASN A 131 -19.47 -17.46 3.64
N TYR A 132 -18.90 -18.60 3.25
CA TYR A 132 -17.47 -18.67 2.93
C TYR A 132 -17.06 -17.70 1.81
N GLU A 133 -17.80 -17.66 0.71
CA GLU A 133 -17.49 -16.76 -0.42
C GLU A 133 -17.57 -15.29 0.00
N LYS A 134 -18.58 -14.91 0.79
CA LYS A 134 -18.74 -13.54 1.32
C LYS A 134 -17.65 -13.17 2.32
N ALA A 135 -17.22 -14.12 3.14
CA ALA A 135 -16.10 -13.94 4.05
C ALA A 135 -14.82 -13.74 3.25
N MET A 136 -14.55 -14.58 2.24
CA MET A 136 -13.39 -14.44 1.36
C MET A 136 -13.40 -13.14 0.56
N GLU A 137 -14.55 -12.70 0.06
CA GLU A 137 -14.69 -11.39 -0.59
C GLU A 137 -14.25 -10.26 0.36
N SER A 138 -14.69 -10.32 1.63
CA SER A 138 -14.30 -9.36 2.65
C SER A 138 -12.79 -9.41 2.94
N ILE A 139 -12.21 -10.60 2.98
CA ILE A 139 -10.77 -10.82 3.19
C ILE A 139 -9.95 -10.31 2.00
N TYR A 140 -10.35 -10.59 0.75
CA TYR A 140 -9.64 -10.13 -0.44
C TYR A 140 -9.64 -8.60 -0.57
N ARG A 141 -10.71 -7.92 -0.14
CA ARG A 141 -10.76 -6.46 -0.08
C ARG A 141 -9.68 -5.85 0.83
N LEU A 142 -9.10 -6.62 1.75
CA LEU A 142 -8.01 -6.13 2.61
C LEU A 142 -6.69 -5.94 1.86
N LEU A 143 -6.45 -6.67 0.78
CA LEU A 143 -5.20 -6.56 -0.01
C LEU A 143 -4.99 -5.15 -0.59
N PRO A 144 -5.92 -4.58 -1.37
CA PRO A 144 -5.73 -3.22 -1.89
C PRO A 144 -5.69 -2.16 -0.77
N ILE A 145 -6.33 -2.43 0.38
CA ILE A 145 -6.25 -1.53 1.55
C ILE A 145 -4.84 -1.58 2.17
N ALA A 146 -4.24 -2.77 2.29
CA ALA A 146 -2.89 -2.94 2.79
C ALA A 146 -1.85 -2.30 1.86
N GLU A 147 -1.97 -2.54 0.54
CA GLU A 147 -1.08 -1.94 -0.47
C GLU A 147 -1.16 -0.41 -0.46
N LYS A 148 -2.37 0.16 -0.45
CA LYS A 148 -2.56 1.61 -0.35
C LYS A 148 -2.07 2.19 0.98
N SER A 149 -2.13 1.42 2.06
CA SER A 149 -1.59 1.82 3.37
C SER A 149 -0.07 1.79 3.36
N GLU A 150 0.55 0.86 2.63
CA GLU A 150 1.99 0.80 2.40
C GLU A 150 2.49 1.97 1.55
N GLU A 151 1.79 2.32 0.47
CA GLU A 151 2.10 3.49 -0.36
C GLU A 151 2.11 4.80 0.44
N ARG A 152 1.28 4.86 1.49
CA ARG A 152 1.16 6.01 2.41
C ARG A 152 2.09 5.91 3.62
N ASP A 153 2.95 4.90 3.69
CA ASP A 153 3.86 4.60 4.79
C ASP A 153 3.17 4.39 6.16
N ILE A 154 1.88 4.01 6.15
CA ILE A 154 1.10 3.67 7.35
C ILE A 154 1.38 2.22 7.79
N THR A 155 1.47 1.33 6.81
CA THR A 155 1.93 -0.05 6.99
C THR A 155 3.26 -0.24 6.26
N LYS A 156 4.00 -1.30 6.58
CA LYS A 156 5.27 -1.60 5.90
C LYS A 156 5.09 -2.78 4.96
N ARG A 157 6.01 -2.91 4.01
CA ARG A 157 6.03 -3.98 3.01
C ARG A 157 5.89 -5.37 3.62
N CYS A 158 6.56 -5.64 4.75
CA CYS A 158 6.47 -6.92 5.45
C CYS A 158 5.03 -7.29 5.85
N PHE A 159 4.20 -6.30 6.17
CA PHE A 159 2.79 -6.51 6.49
C PHE A 159 1.94 -6.80 5.25
N THR A 160 2.19 -6.10 4.14
CA THR A 160 1.53 -6.40 2.86
C THR A 160 1.86 -7.81 2.39
N GLU A 161 3.13 -8.21 2.49
CA GLU A 161 3.58 -9.56 2.15
C GLU A 161 2.98 -10.62 3.07
N PHE A 162 2.89 -10.34 4.38
CA PHE A 162 2.13 -11.16 5.34
C PHE A 162 0.68 -11.36 4.88
N MET A 163 -0.03 -10.27 4.56
CA MET A 163 -1.43 -10.34 4.14
C MET A 163 -1.59 -11.15 2.85
N LYS A 164 -0.73 -10.93 1.85
CA LYS A 164 -0.74 -11.69 0.58
C LYS A 164 -0.56 -13.18 0.81
N HIS A 165 0.46 -13.56 1.58
CA HIS A 165 0.78 -14.97 1.83
C HIS A 165 -0.36 -15.71 2.54
N TYR A 166 -0.87 -15.14 3.63
CA TYR A 166 -1.88 -15.83 4.43
C TYR A 166 -3.28 -15.77 3.83
N ILE A 167 -3.59 -14.76 3.00
CA ILE A 167 -4.82 -14.76 2.21
C ILE A 167 -4.76 -15.83 1.12
N ASP A 168 -3.63 -15.99 0.43
CA ASP A 168 -3.43 -17.10 -0.53
C ASP A 168 -3.62 -18.46 0.15
N LEU A 169 -3.00 -18.67 1.31
CA LEU A 169 -3.16 -19.91 2.06
C LEU A 169 -4.61 -20.12 2.52
N THR A 170 -5.30 -19.05 2.92
CA THR A 170 -6.71 -19.10 3.33
C THR A 170 -7.62 -19.50 2.17
N SER A 171 -7.33 -19.06 0.95
CA SER A 171 -8.15 -19.35 -0.23
C SER A 171 -8.26 -20.83 -0.59
N LYS A 172 -7.26 -21.63 -0.20
CA LYS A 172 -7.13 -23.05 -0.58
C LYS A 172 -8.13 -23.97 0.12
N ASP A 173 -8.59 -23.61 1.32
CA ASP A 173 -9.52 -24.44 2.10
C ASP A 173 -10.31 -23.57 3.09
N LYS A 174 -11.62 -23.83 3.22
CA LYS A 174 -12.49 -23.12 4.16
C LYS A 174 -11.98 -23.18 5.60
N LYS A 175 -11.37 -24.29 6.00
CA LYS A 175 -10.81 -24.44 7.36
C LYS A 175 -9.64 -23.48 7.61
N ASN A 176 -8.92 -23.07 6.57
CA ASN A 176 -7.76 -22.18 6.69
C ASN A 176 -8.14 -20.78 7.15
N LEU A 177 -9.41 -20.36 7.01
CA LEU A 177 -9.87 -19.08 7.56
C LEU A 177 -9.77 -19.05 9.08
N LYS A 178 -10.07 -20.17 9.75
CA LYS A 178 -9.83 -20.31 11.20
C LYS A 178 -8.35 -20.17 11.51
N GLY A 179 -7.51 -20.90 10.79
CA GLY A 179 -6.05 -20.86 10.98
C GLY A 179 -5.47 -19.46 10.84
N PHE A 180 -5.90 -18.71 9.82
CA PHE A 180 -5.48 -17.33 9.61
C PHE A 180 -5.94 -16.40 10.74
N LYS A 181 -7.22 -16.50 11.16
CA LYS A 181 -7.74 -15.72 12.30
C LYS A 181 -6.96 -15.99 13.58
N GLU A 182 -6.64 -17.25 13.87
CA GLU A 182 -5.88 -17.64 15.06
C GLU A 182 -4.44 -17.12 15.01
N LEU A 183 -3.75 -17.29 13.88
CA LEU A 183 -2.41 -16.72 13.68
C LEU A 183 -2.40 -15.21 13.90
N PHE A 184 -3.32 -14.50 13.24
CA PHE A 184 -3.35 -13.05 13.27
C PHE A 184 -3.65 -12.52 14.68
N MET A 185 -4.56 -13.19 15.41
CA MET A 185 -4.82 -12.90 16.82
C MET A 185 -3.56 -13.07 17.68
N SER A 186 -2.82 -14.16 17.51
CA SER A 186 -1.57 -14.40 18.24
C SER A 186 -0.49 -13.38 17.90
N VAL A 187 -0.33 -13.01 16.62
CA VAL A 187 0.61 -11.95 16.20
C VAL A 187 0.30 -10.64 16.93
N VAL A 188 -0.96 -10.20 16.95
CA VAL A 188 -1.38 -8.98 17.66
C VAL A 188 -1.10 -9.09 19.17
N GLY A 189 -1.19 -10.29 19.75
CA GLY A 189 -0.87 -10.55 21.15
C GLY A 189 0.61 -10.39 21.51
N TYR A 190 1.53 -10.74 20.59
CA TYR A 190 2.99 -10.58 20.79
C TYR A 190 3.54 -9.20 20.40
N MET A 191 2.77 -8.38 19.68
CA MET A 191 3.19 -7.03 19.36
C MET A 191 3.31 -6.17 20.63
N LYS A 192 4.38 -5.37 20.71
CA LYS A 192 4.57 -4.47 21.84
C LYS A 192 3.59 -3.29 21.73
N LYS A 193 3.12 -2.81 22.88
CA LYS A 193 2.26 -1.62 22.95
C LYS A 193 3.08 -0.36 22.73
#